data_AF-A0A843A3E4-F1
#
_entry.id   AF-A0A843A3E4-F1
#
_cell.length_a   1.000
_cell.length_b   1.000
_cell.length_c   1.000
_cell.angle_alpha   90.00
_cell.angle_beta   90.00
_cell.angle_gamma   90.00
#
_symmetry.space_group_name_H-M   'P 1'
#
loop_
_entity.id
_entity.type
_entity.pdbx_description
1 polymer ?
#
loop_
_entity_poly.entity_id
_entity_poly.type
_entity_poly.pdbx_seq_one_letter_code
_entity_poly.pdbx_strand_id
1 'polypeptide(L)'
;MSDMISIKPRKQRYMLYNAPLHKKRKWISSHLAENLLLKYDRRSLPVVKGDTVKVMRGNYRGHEDKISKVNVRDQTVEIEGVTITTAKGTKIAKPIHASTLLITKLNITDKWRRQKLESGLSETTKKEIEKEAAEQLKVHKAEQKAEEEAAKAEEKQKEETKEPLKEEVTTELPEKTVEPAVKEEIPEEKVEEKSTEPPKKKPATKKPTTKTTKKKKEEGET
;
A
#
# COMPACT_ATOMS: atom_id res chain seq x y z
N MET A 1 -36.95 -11.58 9.44
CA MET A 1 -36.06 -11.04 8.37
C MET A 1 -34.69 -11.74 8.35
N SER A 2 -34.63 -13.06 8.53
CA SER A 2 -33.39 -13.85 8.59
C SER A 2 -33.01 -14.51 7.26
N ASP A 3 -33.94 -14.59 6.30
CA ASP A 3 -33.80 -15.40 5.08
C ASP A 3 -32.98 -14.75 3.95
N MET A 4 -32.50 -13.52 4.14
CA MET A 4 -31.71 -12.82 3.11
C MET A 4 -30.20 -13.04 3.25
N ILE A 5 -29.73 -13.65 4.35
CA ILE A 5 -28.31 -13.90 4.63
C ILE A 5 -27.99 -15.37 4.35
N SER A 6 -27.08 -15.63 3.41
CA SER A 6 -26.68 -17.00 3.12
C SER A 6 -25.77 -17.57 4.19
N ILE A 7 -26.18 -18.70 4.80
CA ILE A 7 -25.39 -19.46 5.78
C ILE A 7 -24.29 -20.31 5.09
N LYS A 8 -24.39 -20.52 3.77
CA LYS A 8 -23.49 -21.42 3.03
C LYS A 8 -22.05 -20.84 3.00
N PRO A 9 -21.03 -21.53 3.56
CA PRO A 9 -19.66 -21.02 3.63
C PRO A 9 -19.06 -20.68 2.26
N ARG A 10 -19.38 -21.49 1.24
CA ARG A 10 -18.93 -21.26 -0.15
C ARG A 10 -19.39 -19.91 -0.68
N LYS A 11 -20.65 -19.53 -0.42
CA LYS A 11 -21.22 -18.24 -0.87
C LYS A 11 -20.60 -17.08 -0.09
N GLN A 12 -20.39 -17.24 1.22
CA GLN A 12 -19.77 -16.21 2.06
C GLN A 12 -18.31 -15.92 1.64
N ARG A 13 -17.49 -16.97 1.41
CA ARG A 13 -16.10 -16.81 0.93
C ARG A 13 -16.05 -16.12 -0.45
N TYR A 14 -16.94 -16.52 -1.36
CA TYR A 14 -17.05 -15.88 -2.68
C TYR A 14 -17.39 -14.39 -2.58
N MET A 15 -18.33 -14.03 -1.69
CA MET A 15 -18.72 -12.64 -1.44
C MET A 15 -17.58 -11.80 -0.86
N LEU A 16 -16.79 -12.35 0.07
CA LEU A 16 -15.64 -11.65 0.66
C LEU A 16 -14.54 -11.38 -0.38
N TYR A 17 -14.21 -12.39 -1.18
CA TYR A 17 -13.15 -12.30 -2.19
C TYR A 17 -13.49 -11.28 -3.28
N ASN A 18 -14.71 -11.34 -3.82
CA ASN A 18 -15.18 -10.49 -4.93
C ASN A 18 -15.77 -9.15 -4.49
N ALA A 19 -15.69 -8.80 -3.20
CA ALA A 19 -16.27 -7.56 -2.72
C ALA A 19 -15.63 -6.32 -3.37
N PRO A 20 -16.43 -5.30 -3.73
CA PRO A 20 -15.90 -4.02 -4.17
C PRO A 20 -15.16 -3.30 -3.04
N LEU A 21 -14.24 -2.40 -3.40
CA LEU A 21 -13.33 -1.73 -2.46
C LEU A 21 -14.05 -0.97 -1.34
N HIS A 22 -15.19 -0.32 -1.63
CA HIS A 22 -15.95 0.41 -0.62
C HIS A 22 -16.55 -0.51 0.47
N LYS A 23 -16.83 -1.79 0.14
CA LYS A 23 -17.26 -2.80 1.13
C LYS A 23 -16.05 -3.32 1.91
N LYS A 24 -14.95 -3.64 1.21
CA LYS A 24 -13.68 -4.06 1.85
C LYS A 24 -13.19 -3.04 2.87
N ARG A 25 -13.29 -1.73 2.58
CA ARG A 25 -12.95 -0.65 3.51
C ARG A 25 -13.67 -0.76 4.85
N LYS A 26 -14.94 -1.19 4.87
CA LYS A 26 -15.71 -1.34 6.11
C LYS A 26 -15.24 -2.52 6.97
N TRP A 27 -14.67 -3.55 6.34
CA TRP A 27 -14.17 -4.75 7.02
C TRP A 27 -12.78 -4.56 7.64
N ILE A 28 -12.01 -3.60 7.13
CA ILE A 28 -10.70 -3.23 7.70
C ILE A 28 -10.94 -2.31 8.90
N SER A 29 -11.45 -2.92 9.97
CA SER A 29 -11.75 -2.26 11.24
C SER A 29 -10.96 -2.90 12.38
N SER A 30 -10.59 -2.09 13.36
CA SER A 30 -9.88 -2.51 14.57
C SER A 30 -10.66 -2.11 15.82
N HIS A 31 -10.39 -2.81 16.92
CA HIS A 31 -10.98 -2.48 18.22
C HIS A 31 -10.37 -1.19 18.77
N LEU A 32 -11.19 -0.41 19.49
CA LEU A 32 -10.72 0.76 20.21
C LEU A 32 -10.18 0.37 21.60
N ALA A 33 -9.19 1.11 22.08
CA ALA A 33 -8.79 1.09 23.48
C ALA A 33 -9.97 1.50 24.39
N GLU A 34 -9.97 1.06 25.64
CA GLU A 34 -11.06 1.28 26.59
C GLU A 34 -11.40 2.77 26.76
N ASN A 35 -10.37 3.62 26.86
CA ASN A 35 -10.54 5.07 26.95
C ASN A 35 -11.33 5.66 25.76
N LEU A 36 -11.01 5.20 24.55
CA LEU A 36 -11.69 5.64 23.33
C LEU A 36 -13.08 5.02 23.21
N LEU A 37 -13.25 3.77 23.65
CA LEU A 37 -14.54 3.09 23.65
C LEU A 37 -15.54 3.83 24.54
N LEU A 38 -15.12 4.28 25.72
CA LEU A 38 -15.95 5.08 26.62
C LEU A 38 -16.25 6.47 26.05
N LYS A 39 -15.27 7.12 25.42
CA LYS A 39 -15.45 8.46 24.82
C LYS A 39 -16.41 8.44 23.62
N TYR A 40 -16.28 7.44 22.74
CA TYR A 40 -17.01 7.40 21.47
C TYR A 40 -18.19 6.43 21.47
N ASP A 41 -18.41 5.64 22.52
CA ASP A 41 -19.43 4.59 22.61
C ASP A 41 -19.46 3.65 21.38
N ARG A 42 -18.27 3.32 20.86
CA ARG A 42 -18.10 2.41 19.71
C ARG A 42 -17.08 1.33 20.03
N ARG A 43 -17.39 0.10 19.64
CA ARG A 43 -16.49 -1.05 19.84
C ARG A 43 -15.31 -1.08 18.87
N SER A 44 -15.51 -0.65 17.62
CA SER A 44 -14.52 -0.73 16.55
C SER A 44 -14.77 0.32 15.47
N LEU A 45 -13.70 0.73 14.79
CA LEU A 45 -13.76 1.68 13.68
C LEU A 45 -12.89 1.23 12.49
N PRO A 46 -13.24 1.63 11.26
CA PRO A 46 -12.35 1.46 10.11
C PRO A 46 -11.03 2.20 10.32
N VAL A 47 -9.94 1.53 10.04
CA VAL A 47 -8.59 2.04 10.29
C VAL A 47 -8.18 3.04 9.20
N VAL A 48 -7.52 4.14 9.58
CA VAL A 48 -7.05 5.19 8.66
C VAL A 48 -5.56 5.47 8.87
N LYS A 49 -4.91 5.99 7.83
CA LYS A 49 -3.52 6.45 7.89
C LYS A 49 -3.34 7.47 9.03
N GLY A 50 -2.29 7.30 9.81
CA GLY A 50 -1.97 8.17 10.95
C GLY A 50 -2.70 7.83 12.25
N ASP A 51 -3.60 6.84 12.28
CA ASP A 51 -4.06 6.27 13.57
C ASP A 51 -2.86 5.61 14.27
N THR A 52 -2.77 5.75 15.60
CA THR A 52 -1.80 5.01 16.42
C THR A 52 -2.43 3.70 16.87
N VAL A 53 -1.72 2.60 16.65
CA VAL A 53 -2.20 1.25 16.91
C VAL A 53 -1.20 0.42 17.68
N LYS A 54 -1.72 -0.43 18.54
CA LYS A 54 -1.01 -1.49 19.25
C LYS A 54 -1.25 -2.84 18.59
N VAL A 55 -0.20 -3.59 18.34
CA VAL A 55 -0.31 -4.97 17.84
C VAL A 55 -0.61 -5.92 19.01
N MET A 56 -1.71 -6.67 18.93
CA MET A 56 -2.16 -7.55 20.01
C MET A 56 -1.69 -9.01 19.89
N ARG A 57 -1.51 -9.52 18.66
CA ARG A 57 -1.12 -10.92 18.39
C ARG A 57 0.00 -11.00 17.35
N GLY A 58 0.70 -12.13 17.33
CA GLY A 58 1.82 -12.38 16.41
C GLY A 58 3.16 -11.87 16.94
N ASN A 59 4.18 -11.90 16.09
CA ASN A 59 5.58 -11.65 16.49
C ASN A 59 5.84 -10.22 16.99
N TYR A 60 5.06 -9.25 16.53
CA TYR A 60 5.22 -7.83 16.88
C TYR A 60 4.28 -7.42 18.02
N ARG A 61 3.79 -8.38 18.83
CA ARG A 61 2.89 -8.09 19.95
C ARG A 61 3.49 -7.06 20.89
N GLY A 62 2.70 -6.06 21.26
CA GLY A 62 3.12 -4.98 22.15
C GLY A 62 3.73 -3.76 21.44
N HIS A 63 4.05 -3.88 20.15
CA HIS A 63 4.52 -2.75 19.35
C HIS A 63 3.39 -1.73 19.16
N GLU A 64 3.69 -0.46 19.40
CA GLU A 64 2.75 0.67 19.30
C GLU A 64 3.31 1.73 18.39
N ASP A 65 2.67 1.95 17.24
CA ASP A 65 3.13 2.97 16.29
C ASP A 65 2.02 3.44 15.37
N LYS A 66 2.32 4.48 14.58
CA LYS A 66 1.40 5.03 13.60
C LYS A 66 1.27 4.13 12.37
N ILE A 67 0.10 4.21 11.74
CA ILE A 67 -0.15 3.54 10.47
C ILE A 67 0.38 4.38 9.32
N SER A 68 1.32 3.81 8.58
CA SER A 68 1.90 4.42 7.38
C SER A 68 0.94 4.28 6.19
N LYS A 69 0.40 3.08 5.97
CA LYS A 69 -0.43 2.78 4.78
C LYS A 69 -1.51 1.75 5.08
N VAL A 70 -2.66 1.92 4.43
CA VAL A 70 -3.79 0.98 4.47
C VAL A 70 -4.05 0.43 3.07
N ASN A 71 -3.87 -0.88 2.88
CA ASN A 71 -4.08 -1.58 1.62
C ASN A 71 -5.48 -2.22 1.59
N VAL A 72 -6.44 -1.53 0.95
CA VAL A 72 -7.85 -1.98 0.93
C VAL A 72 -8.09 -3.25 0.11
N ARG A 73 -7.26 -3.49 -0.92
CA ARG A 73 -7.39 -4.65 -1.80
C ARG A 73 -7.12 -5.96 -1.05
N ASP A 74 -6.04 -5.95 -0.29
CA ASP A 74 -5.48 -7.10 0.43
C ASP A 74 -5.94 -7.16 1.89
N GLN A 75 -6.66 -6.13 2.36
CA GLN A 75 -7.19 -6.02 3.72
C GLN A 75 -6.10 -5.97 4.80
N THR A 76 -4.97 -5.37 4.45
CA THR A 76 -3.79 -5.27 5.32
C THR A 76 -3.41 -3.81 5.59
N VAL A 77 -2.65 -3.63 6.66
CA VAL A 77 -2.18 -2.37 7.18
C VAL A 77 -0.67 -2.48 7.39
N GLU A 78 0.05 -1.42 7.04
CA GLU A 78 1.48 -1.26 7.28
C GLU A 78 1.67 -0.29 8.45
N ILE A 79 2.38 -0.74 9.48
CA ILE A 79 2.66 0.03 10.70
C ILE A 79 4.13 0.42 10.66
N GLU A 80 4.43 1.64 11.09
CA GLU A 80 5.81 2.10 11.27
C GLU A 80 6.55 1.18 12.26
N GLY A 81 7.86 0.98 12.10
CA GLY A 81 8.66 0.05 12.91
C GLY A 81 8.45 -1.44 12.64
N VAL A 82 7.27 -1.86 12.15
CA VAL A 82 6.98 -3.27 11.83
C VAL A 82 7.50 -3.64 10.45
N THR A 83 8.77 -4.05 10.40
CA THR A 83 9.47 -4.38 9.15
C THR A 83 10.06 -5.79 9.16
N ILE A 84 10.24 -6.35 7.96
CA ILE A 84 10.94 -7.60 7.68
C ILE A 84 12.23 -7.26 6.94
N THR A 85 13.35 -7.79 7.39
CA THR A 85 14.63 -7.71 6.70
C THR A 85 14.72 -8.78 5.62
N THR A 86 14.98 -8.36 4.39
CA THR A 86 15.24 -9.27 3.26
C THR A 86 16.67 -9.82 3.36
N ALA A 87 16.99 -10.91 2.66
CA ALA A 87 18.35 -11.47 2.61
C ALA A 87 19.42 -10.45 2.11
N LYS A 88 19.01 -9.47 1.31
CA LYS A 88 19.86 -8.36 0.84
C LYS A 88 20.05 -7.23 1.88
N GLY A 89 19.47 -7.36 3.08
CA GLY A 89 19.53 -6.35 4.15
C GLY A 89 18.47 -5.24 4.07
N THR A 90 17.71 -5.15 2.98
CA THR A 90 16.65 -4.14 2.82
C THR A 90 15.45 -4.41 3.74
N LYS A 91 14.95 -3.37 4.43
CA LYS A 91 13.77 -3.44 5.31
C LYS A 91 12.49 -3.18 4.49
N ILE A 92 11.54 -4.10 4.57
CA ILE A 92 10.23 -4.00 3.90
C ILE A 92 9.14 -3.99 4.99
N ALA A 93 8.13 -3.13 4.83
CA ALA A 93 7.00 -3.08 5.76
C ALA A 93 6.24 -4.43 5.79
N LYS A 94 5.93 -4.92 6.99
CA LYS A 94 5.16 -6.15 7.13
C LYS A 94 3.66 -5.85 7.05
N PRO A 95 2.91 -6.48 6.13
CA PRO A 95 1.47 -6.34 6.10
C PRO A 95 0.82 -7.06 7.29
N ILE A 96 0.00 -6.35 8.06
CA ILE A 96 -0.75 -6.88 9.21
C ILE A 96 -2.25 -6.70 8.98
N HIS A 97 -3.06 -7.69 9.38
CA HIS A 97 -4.52 -7.57 9.31
C HIS A 97 -5.07 -6.74 10.47
N ALA A 98 -6.01 -5.82 10.18
CA ALA A 98 -6.57 -4.86 11.14
C ALA A 98 -7.21 -5.50 12.38
N SER A 99 -7.78 -6.71 12.28
CA SER A 99 -8.38 -7.39 13.44
C SER A 99 -7.39 -7.76 14.54
N THR A 100 -6.09 -7.74 14.25
CA THR A 100 -5.01 -8.02 15.22
C THR A 100 -4.58 -6.76 15.97
N LEU A 101 -5.11 -5.60 15.58
CA LEU A 101 -4.71 -4.29 16.10
C LEU A 101 -5.73 -3.75 17.09
N LEU A 102 -5.23 -2.92 18.00
CA LEU A 102 -6.01 -2.11 18.93
C LEU A 102 -5.63 -0.64 18.73
N ILE A 103 -6.61 0.20 18.40
CA ILE A 103 -6.39 1.63 18.19
C ILE A 103 -6.25 2.32 19.54
N THR A 104 -5.10 2.96 19.76
CA THR A 104 -4.80 3.70 20.99
C THR A 104 -5.08 5.18 20.84
N LYS A 105 -4.81 5.77 19.66
CA LYS A 105 -5.12 7.17 19.32
C LYS A 105 -5.72 7.27 17.92
N LEU A 106 -6.74 8.11 17.76
CA LEU A 106 -7.44 8.33 16.50
C LEU A 106 -6.91 9.56 15.78
N ASN A 107 -6.80 9.47 14.46
CA ASN A 107 -6.66 10.62 13.58
C ASN A 107 -8.05 11.22 13.27
N ILE A 108 -8.29 12.45 13.71
CA ILE A 108 -9.58 13.16 13.63
C ILE A 108 -9.53 14.32 12.62
N THR A 109 -8.43 14.41 11.86
CA THR A 109 -8.22 15.46 10.85
C THR A 109 -9.32 15.48 9.78
N ASP A 110 -9.82 14.32 9.37
CA ASP A 110 -10.86 14.19 8.35
C ASP A 110 -12.27 14.57 8.87
N LYS A 111 -12.95 15.47 8.14
CA LYS A 111 -14.32 15.89 8.44
C LYS A 111 -15.33 14.74 8.35
N TRP A 112 -15.22 13.86 7.37
CA TRP A 112 -16.19 12.76 7.23
C TRP A 112 -16.05 11.70 8.31
N ARG A 113 -14.81 11.45 8.77
CA ARG A 113 -14.53 10.57 9.91
C ARG A 113 -15.12 11.13 11.20
N ARG A 114 -14.95 12.45 11.43
CA ARG A 114 -15.56 13.18 12.56
C ARG A 114 -17.07 13.06 12.61
N GLN A 115 -17.75 13.36 11.49
CA GLN A 115 -19.21 13.28 11.42
C GLN A 115 -19.74 11.88 11.78
N LYS A 116 -19.01 10.82 11.44
CA LYS A 116 -19.37 9.45 11.83
C LYS A 116 -19.13 9.17 13.32
N LEU A 117 -18.07 9.72 13.89
CA LEU A 117 -17.77 9.61 15.32
C LEU A 117 -18.79 10.37 16.18
N GLU A 118 -19.22 11.54 15.71
CA GLU A 118 -20.21 12.38 16.39
C GLU A 118 -21.63 11.79 16.36
N SER A 119 -21.89 10.85 15.44
CA SER A 119 -23.20 10.24 15.29
C SER A 119 -23.57 9.38 16.50
N GLY A 120 -24.60 9.81 17.23
CA GLY A 120 -25.09 9.14 18.45
C GLY A 120 -24.49 9.64 19.76
N LEU A 121 -23.65 10.69 19.75
CA LEU A 121 -23.04 11.27 20.95
C LEU A 121 -23.78 12.52 21.46
N SER A 122 -23.55 12.86 22.73
CA SER A 122 -23.99 14.10 23.36
C SER A 122 -23.26 15.33 22.79
N GLU A 123 -23.87 16.51 22.90
CA GLU A 123 -23.32 17.75 22.37
C GLU A 123 -22.00 18.18 23.03
N THR A 124 -21.79 17.82 24.29
CA THR A 124 -20.55 18.09 25.03
C THR A 124 -19.37 17.36 24.38
N THR A 125 -19.51 16.06 24.14
CA THR A 125 -18.48 15.24 23.52
C THR A 125 -18.20 15.67 22.09
N LYS A 126 -19.22 16.11 21.34
CA LYS A 126 -19.04 16.69 19.99
C LYS A 126 -18.12 17.91 20.02
N LYS A 127 -18.36 18.84 20.94
CA LYS A 127 -17.51 20.05 21.10
C LYS A 127 -16.07 19.67 21.47
N GLU A 128 -15.86 18.64 22.28
CA GLU A 128 -14.52 18.14 22.60
C GLU A 128 -13.81 17.55 21.37
N ILE A 129 -14.53 16.77 20.56
CA ILE A 129 -14.00 16.18 19.31
C ILE A 129 -13.63 17.28 18.30
N GLU A 130 -14.47 18.31 18.15
CA GLU A 130 -14.18 19.45 17.27
C GLU A 130 -12.93 20.22 17.70
N LYS A 131 -12.76 20.43 19.01
CA LYS A 131 -11.57 21.06 19.59
C LYS A 131 -10.30 20.22 19.35
N GLU A 132 -10.35 18.93 19.67
CA GLU A 132 -9.24 17.98 19.44
C GLU A 132 -8.83 17.97 17.95
N ALA A 133 -9.81 17.98 17.06
CA ALA A 133 -9.55 18.01 15.63
C ALA A 133 -8.96 19.33 15.14
N ALA A 134 -9.41 20.46 15.70
CA ALA A 134 -8.84 21.78 15.38
C ALA A 134 -7.38 21.87 15.85
N GLU A 135 -7.05 21.28 16.99
CA GLU A 135 -5.68 21.18 17.48
C GLU A 135 -4.81 20.29 16.59
N GLN A 136 -5.28 19.08 16.24
CA GLN A 136 -4.58 18.19 15.31
C GLN A 136 -4.35 18.86 13.94
N LEU A 137 -5.33 19.60 13.42
CA LEU A 137 -5.20 20.36 12.17
C LEU A 137 -4.16 21.48 12.27
N LYS A 138 -4.00 22.13 13.43
CA LYS A 138 -2.96 23.14 13.65
C LYS A 138 -1.58 22.51 13.66
N VAL A 139 -1.42 21.40 14.40
CA VAL A 139 -0.16 20.65 14.47
C VAL A 139 0.25 20.16 13.09
N HIS A 140 -0.66 19.51 12.35
CA HIS A 140 -0.36 19.01 11.00
C HIS A 140 -0.01 20.14 10.03
N LYS A 141 -0.67 21.31 10.12
CA LYS A 141 -0.31 22.48 9.31
C LYS A 141 1.06 23.06 9.67
N ALA A 142 1.44 23.01 10.95
CA ALA A 142 2.76 23.44 11.39
C ALA A 142 3.85 22.46 10.93
N GLU A 143 3.62 21.15 11.05
CA GLU A 143 4.52 20.10 10.54
C GLU A 143 4.73 20.25 9.02
N GLN A 144 3.65 20.43 8.25
CA GLN A 144 3.74 20.64 6.80
C GLN A 144 4.52 21.90 6.42
N LYS A 145 4.34 23.01 7.15
CA LYS A 145 5.11 24.24 6.92
C LYS A 145 6.58 24.06 7.24
N ALA A 146 6.91 23.36 8.32
CA ALA A 146 8.29 23.06 8.69
C ALA A 146 8.96 22.13 7.67
N GLU A 147 8.25 21.09 7.18
CA GLU A 147 8.74 20.24 6.09
C GLU A 147 8.95 21.03 4.78
N GLU A 148 8.05 21.97 4.45
CA GLU A 148 8.19 22.80 3.25
C GLU A 148 9.35 23.81 3.37
N GLU A 149 9.54 24.43 4.53
CA GLU A 149 10.71 25.30 4.80
C GLU A 149 12.01 24.51 4.78
N ALA A 150 12.03 23.30 5.37
CA ALA A 150 13.18 22.42 5.33
C ALA A 150 13.50 21.97 3.90
N ALA A 151 12.49 21.60 3.10
CA ALA A 151 12.67 21.23 1.69
C ALA A 151 13.21 22.41 0.86
N LYS A 152 12.68 23.62 1.07
CA LYS A 152 13.19 24.85 0.43
C LYS A 152 14.63 25.19 0.85
N ALA A 153 15.00 24.95 2.11
CA ALA A 153 16.36 25.12 2.58
C ALA A 153 17.32 24.09 1.97
N GLU A 154 16.89 22.83 1.85
CA GLU A 154 17.67 21.76 1.22
C GLU A 154 17.83 21.97 -0.30
N GLU A 155 16.83 22.55 -0.96
CA GLU A 155 16.89 22.92 -2.38
C GLU A 155 17.85 24.09 -2.62
N LYS A 156 17.81 25.13 -1.78
CA LYS A 156 18.79 26.23 -1.80
C LYS A 156 20.23 25.76 -1.57
N GLN A 157 20.44 24.83 -0.63
CA GLN A 157 21.77 24.24 -0.39
C GLN A 157 22.26 23.37 -1.56
N LYS A 158 21.35 22.75 -2.32
CA LYS A 158 21.67 21.98 -3.56
C LYS A 158 21.92 22.88 -4.77
N GLU A 159 21.38 24.10 -4.80
CA GLU A 159 21.70 25.13 -5.79
C GLU A 159 23.06 25.78 -5.50
N GLU A 160 23.35 26.16 -4.25
CA GLU A 160 24.62 26.79 -3.86
C GLU A 160 25.83 25.86 -4.00
N THR A 161 25.65 24.53 -3.97
CA THR A 161 26.74 23.55 -4.17
C THR A 161 27.01 23.23 -5.65
N LYS A 162 26.24 23.76 -6.61
CA LYS A 162 26.43 23.54 -8.06
C LYS A 162 27.24 24.62 -8.78
N GLU A 163 27.51 25.77 -8.17
CA GLU A 163 28.37 26.81 -8.72
C GLU A 163 29.57 26.99 -7.79
N PRO A 164 30.76 26.42 -8.13
CA PRO A 164 31.63 27.07 -9.11
C PRO A 164 32.55 26.08 -9.88
N LEU A 165 32.36 25.85 -11.18
CA LEU A 165 33.37 25.18 -12.03
C LEU A 165 33.06 25.36 -13.54
N LYS A 166 32.82 26.58 -14.03
CA LYS A 166 32.72 26.85 -15.49
C LYS A 166 33.15 28.26 -15.87
N GLU A 167 34.41 28.62 -15.64
CA GLU A 167 35.08 29.64 -16.47
C GLU A 167 36.53 29.18 -16.65
N GLU A 168 36.86 28.64 -17.84
CA GLU A 168 38.05 29.01 -18.62
C GLU A 168 38.15 28.23 -19.95
N VAL A 169 38.00 29.01 -21.03
CA VAL A 169 38.66 28.94 -22.35
C VAL A 169 38.22 27.87 -23.37
N THR A 170 37.43 28.36 -24.33
CA THR A 170 37.31 27.89 -25.71
C THR A 170 38.36 28.59 -26.57
N THR A 171 39.11 27.85 -27.41
CA THR A 171 39.65 28.34 -28.70
C THR A 171 39.88 27.17 -29.67
N GLU A 172 38.94 27.02 -30.60
CA GLU A 172 39.04 26.82 -32.07
C GLU A 172 39.83 25.65 -32.72
N LEU A 173 39.15 25.04 -33.71
CA LEU A 173 39.42 23.91 -34.65
C LEU A 173 40.56 24.21 -35.67
N PRO A 174 41.21 23.23 -36.40
CA PRO A 174 40.59 22.44 -37.50
C PRO A 174 41.14 21.03 -37.82
N GLU A 175 40.43 20.34 -38.73
CA GLU A 175 40.59 18.95 -39.23
C GLU A 175 41.80 18.65 -40.15
N LYS A 176 42.14 17.33 -40.21
CA LYS A 176 42.73 16.47 -41.29
C LYS A 176 44.25 16.49 -41.58
N THR A 177 44.88 15.31 -41.44
CA THR A 177 45.66 14.59 -42.48
C THR A 177 46.13 13.17 -42.06
N VAL A 178 45.74 12.15 -42.84
CA VAL A 178 46.51 10.99 -43.41
C VAL A 178 47.07 9.85 -42.48
N GLU A 179 46.66 8.60 -42.80
CA GLU A 179 47.13 7.26 -42.33
C GLU A 179 48.59 6.91 -42.81
N PRO A 180 49.22 5.70 -42.66
CA PRO A 180 48.72 4.38 -42.19
C PRO A 180 49.71 3.41 -41.43
N ALA A 181 49.13 2.27 -41.03
CA ALA A 181 49.70 0.89 -40.96
C ALA A 181 50.59 0.43 -39.77
N VAL A 182 50.10 -0.56 -39.00
CA VAL A 182 50.60 -1.96 -38.98
C VAL A 182 49.43 -2.92 -38.70
N LYS A 183 49.29 -3.93 -39.57
CA LYS A 183 48.42 -5.11 -39.45
C LYS A 183 49.17 -6.24 -38.71
N GLU A 184 48.46 -7.03 -37.91
CA GLU A 184 48.64 -8.49 -37.87
C GLU A 184 47.25 -9.17 -37.79
N GLU A 185 47.05 -10.15 -38.66
CA GLU A 185 45.79 -10.79 -39.04
C GLU A 185 45.64 -12.20 -38.39
N ILE A 186 44.44 -12.47 -37.83
CA ILE A 186 43.54 -13.67 -37.85
C ILE A 186 44.13 -15.11 -38.01
N PRO A 187 43.47 -16.17 -37.46
CA PRO A 187 42.49 -16.87 -38.30
C PRO A 187 41.19 -17.35 -37.59
N GLU A 188 40.11 -17.34 -38.38
CA GLU A 188 38.81 -17.97 -38.12
C GLU A 188 38.79 -19.46 -38.51
N GLU A 189 38.01 -20.28 -37.78
CA GLU A 189 37.30 -21.48 -38.29
C GLU A 189 36.27 -21.94 -37.21
N LYS A 190 35.03 -22.40 -37.41
CA LYS A 190 33.91 -22.23 -38.38
C LYS A 190 32.71 -23.03 -37.78
N VAL A 191 31.45 -22.54 -37.90
CA VAL A 191 30.13 -23.27 -37.90
C VAL A 191 29.68 -23.93 -36.55
N GLU A 192 28.46 -23.85 -35.99
CA GLU A 192 27.08 -23.87 -36.54
C GLU A 192 26.00 -23.45 -35.50
N GLU A 193 24.91 -22.82 -35.97
CA GLU A 193 23.50 -22.91 -35.51
C GLU A 193 23.04 -22.52 -34.07
N LYS A 194 22.29 -21.40 -33.94
CA LYS A 194 20.80 -21.35 -33.96
C LYS A 194 20.26 -19.99 -33.47
N SER A 195 19.38 -19.42 -34.29
CA SER A 195 18.52 -18.26 -34.05
C SER A 195 17.64 -18.37 -32.80
N THR A 196 17.30 -17.26 -32.13
CA THR A 196 15.89 -16.82 -31.91
C THR A 196 15.79 -15.53 -31.08
N GLU A 197 15.15 -14.51 -31.68
CA GLU A 197 14.59 -13.33 -31.01
C GLU A 197 13.42 -13.69 -30.05
N PRO A 198 13.12 -12.82 -29.06
CA PRO A 198 12.11 -13.11 -28.04
C PRO A 198 10.66 -12.92 -28.55
N PRO A 199 9.74 -13.88 -28.33
CA PRO A 199 8.36 -13.74 -28.80
C PRO A 199 7.52 -12.83 -27.90
N LYS A 200 6.88 -11.83 -28.52
CA LYS A 200 5.80 -11.00 -27.98
C LYS A 200 4.59 -11.87 -27.58
N LYS A 201 4.16 -11.83 -26.31
CA LYS A 201 2.96 -12.53 -25.81
C LYS A 201 1.67 -11.93 -26.40
N LYS A 202 0.90 -12.72 -27.14
CA LYS A 202 -0.53 -12.48 -27.45
C LYS A 202 -1.44 -13.08 -26.36
N PRO A 203 -2.65 -12.51 -26.13
CA PRO A 203 -3.53 -12.94 -25.04
C PRO A 203 -4.20 -14.30 -25.34
N ALA A 204 -4.27 -15.17 -24.33
CA ALA A 204 -4.82 -16.52 -24.47
C ALA A 204 -6.35 -16.53 -24.55
N THR A 205 -6.88 -17.06 -25.65
CA THR A 205 -8.30 -17.43 -25.84
C THR A 205 -8.64 -18.70 -25.07
N LYS A 206 -9.72 -18.67 -24.27
CA LYS A 206 -10.23 -19.81 -23.50
C LYS A 206 -10.78 -20.91 -24.43
N LYS A 207 -10.32 -22.17 -24.26
CA LYS A 207 -10.94 -23.35 -24.89
C LYS A 207 -12.28 -23.70 -24.22
N PRO A 208 -13.32 -24.14 -24.97
CA PRO A 208 -14.58 -24.57 -24.38
C PRO A 208 -14.44 -25.96 -23.73
N THR A 209 -14.99 -26.12 -22.52
CA THR A 209 -15.04 -27.40 -21.80
C THR A 209 -16.19 -28.26 -22.33
N THR A 210 -15.88 -29.48 -22.77
CA THR A 210 -16.85 -30.49 -23.21
C THR A 210 -17.74 -30.95 -22.04
N LYS A 211 -19.07 -30.88 -22.23
CA LYS A 211 -20.08 -31.39 -21.28
C LYS A 211 -20.09 -32.92 -21.34
N THR A 212 -19.81 -33.58 -20.22
CA THR A 212 -20.07 -35.02 -20.05
C THR A 212 -21.56 -35.22 -19.73
N THR A 213 -22.32 -35.78 -20.66
CA THR A 213 -23.72 -36.19 -20.49
C THR A 213 -23.79 -37.44 -19.61
N LYS A 214 -24.52 -37.36 -18.50
CA LYS A 214 -24.79 -38.47 -17.58
C LYS A 214 -25.85 -39.40 -18.21
N LYS A 215 -25.47 -40.63 -18.52
CA LYS A 215 -26.36 -41.70 -19.02
C LYS A 215 -27.30 -42.13 -17.88
N LYS A 216 -28.62 -41.97 -18.06
CA LYS A 216 -29.66 -42.55 -17.19
C LYS A 216 -29.52 -44.07 -17.24
N LYS A 217 -29.47 -44.71 -16.08
CA LYS A 217 -29.65 -46.16 -15.91
C LYS A 217 -31.07 -46.34 -15.36
N GLU A 218 -31.91 -46.99 -16.16
CA GLU A 218 -33.20 -47.56 -15.76
C GLU A 218 -32.93 -48.86 -15.00
N GLU A 219 -33.42 -48.94 -13.77
CA GLU A 219 -33.68 -50.17 -13.01
C GLU A 219 -34.98 -49.79 -12.25
N GLY A 220 -36.15 -50.35 -12.50
CA GLY A 220 -36.50 -51.75 -12.73
C GLY A 220 -37.15 -52.26 -11.45
N GLU A 221 -38.47 -52.51 -11.49
CA GLU A 221 -39.31 -53.00 -10.39
C GLU A 221 -38.71 -54.20 -9.64
N THR A 222 -38.75 -54.17 -8.31
CA THR A 222 -39.39 -55.15 -7.40
C THR A 222 -39.14 -54.77 -5.94
#